data_AF-A0A151KS03-F1
#
_entry.id   AF-A0A151KS03-F1
#
_cell.length_a   1.000
_cell.length_b   1.000
_cell.length_c   1.000
_cell.angle_alpha   90.00
_cell.angle_beta   90.00
_cell.angle_gamma   90.00
#
_symmetry.space_group_name_H-M   'P 1'
#
loop_
_entity.id
_entity.type
_entity.pdbx_description
1 polymer ?
#
loop_
_entity_poly.entity_id
_entity_poly.type
_entity_poly.pdbx_seq_one_letter_code
_entity_poly.pdbx_strand_id
1 'polypeptide(L)' 'MAKTHFHSNPQQRWFKPSASTGVRFAQYGATLGTRYGPQGVVIGGALGFIAGALIGGALDELDVI' A
#
# COMPACT_ATOMS: atom_id res chain seq x y z
N MET A 1 -31.87 2.54 -32.40
CA MET A 1 -30.97 3.07 -31.36
C MET A 1 -29.74 2.19 -31.30
N ALA A 2 -28.60 2.69 -31.79
CA ALA A 2 -27.35 1.96 -31.78
C ALA A 2 -26.83 1.82 -30.35
N LYS A 3 -26.60 0.58 -29.88
CA LYS A 3 -25.93 0.29 -28.61
C LYS A 3 -24.45 0.62 -28.77
N THR A 4 -24.07 1.85 -28.42
CA THR A 4 -22.66 2.22 -28.30
C THR A 4 -22.13 1.58 -27.01
N HIS A 5 -21.51 0.41 -27.15
CA HIS A 5 -20.64 -0.13 -26.11
C HIS A 5 -19.49 0.86 -25.94
N PHE A 6 -19.57 1.72 -24.91
CA PHE A 6 -18.42 2.45 -24.42
C PHE A 6 -17.41 1.40 -23.96
N HIS A 7 -16.43 1.10 -24.82
CA HIS A 7 -15.18 0.50 -24.37
C HIS A 7 -14.56 1.54 -23.44
N SER A 8 -14.82 1.40 -22.14
CA SER A 8 -14.10 2.12 -21.11
C SER A 8 -12.65 1.69 -21.23
N ASN A 9 -11.86 2.53 -21.91
CA ASN A 9 -10.41 2.57 -21.85
C ASN A 9 -9.98 2.13 -20.44
N PRO A 10 -9.08 1.15 -20.26
CA PRO A 10 -8.67 0.73 -18.93
C PRO A 10 -8.30 2.00 -18.17
N GLN A 11 -9.10 2.31 -17.15
CA GLN A 11 -8.91 3.49 -16.31
C GLN A 11 -7.41 3.55 -16.05
N GLN A 12 -6.76 4.66 -16.40
CA GLN A 12 -5.38 4.92 -15.98
C GLN A 12 -5.33 4.52 -14.50
N ARG A 13 -4.69 3.37 -14.23
CA ARG A 13 -4.84 2.73 -12.93
C ARG A 13 -3.84 3.46 -12.05
N TRP A 14 -4.29 4.56 -11.49
CA TRP A 14 -3.50 5.32 -10.53
C TRP A 14 -3.06 4.33 -9.47
N PHE A 15 -1.75 4.28 -9.20
CA PHE A 15 -1.15 3.44 -8.19
C PHE A 15 -1.98 3.52 -6.90
N LYS A 16 -2.54 2.39 -6.46
CA LYS A 16 -3.39 2.32 -5.27
C LYS A 16 -2.56 1.77 -4.12
N PRO A 17 -1.98 2.61 -3.25
CA PRO A 17 -1.28 2.12 -2.08
C PRO A 17 -2.24 1.26 -1.23
N SER A 18 -1.76 0.10 -0.79
CA SER A 18 -2.55 -0.85 -0.01
C SER A 18 -2.47 -0.51 1.47
N ALA A 19 -3.51 0.17 1.98
CA ALA A 19 -3.56 0.58 3.39
C ALA A 19 -3.48 -0.62 4.36
N SER A 20 -4.07 -1.78 4.00
CA SER A 20 -4.05 -2.99 4.82
C SER A 20 -2.64 -3.58 4.95
N THR A 21 -1.90 -3.65 3.85
CA THR A 21 -0.49 -4.07 3.85
C THR A 21 0.39 -3.05 4.56
N GLY A 22 0.11 -1.75 4.39
CA GLY A 22 0.73 -0.68 5.16
C GLY A 22 0.59 -0.88 6.66
N VAL A 23 -0.62 -1.11 7.18
CA VAL A 23 -0.86 -1.32 8.62
C VAL A 23 -0.09 -2.54 9.15
N ARG A 24 -0.02 -3.64 8.40
CA ARG A 24 0.75 -4.83 8.80
C ARG A 24 2.24 -4.50 8.93
N PHE A 25 2.82 -3.84 7.94
CA PHE A 25 4.22 -3.45 8.00
C PHE A 25 4.48 -2.35 9.05
N ALA A 26 3.51 -1.49 9.34
CA ALA A 26 3.58 -0.53 10.42
C ALA A 26 3.73 -1.23 11.78
N GLN A 27 2.99 -2.32 12.02
CA GLN A 27 3.14 -3.12 13.23
C GLN A 27 4.53 -3.78 13.30
N TYR A 28 5.02 -4.35 12.20
CA TYR A 28 6.39 -4.89 12.16
C TYR A 28 7.46 -3.83 12.44
N GLY A 29 7.37 -2.69 11.78
CA GLY A 29 8.30 -1.58 11.94
C GLY A 29 8.25 -0.99 13.35
N ALA A 30 7.06 -0.83 13.92
CA ALA A 30 6.87 -0.41 15.31
C ALA A 30 7.51 -1.41 16.29
N THR A 31 7.36 -2.71 16.03
CA THR A 31 7.93 -3.79 16.86
C THR A 31 9.45 -3.77 16.81
N LEU A 32 10.06 -3.57 15.65
CA LEU A 32 11.52 -3.39 15.51
C LEU A 32 11.99 -2.10 16.20
N GLY A 33 11.19 -1.05 16.12
CA GLY A 33 11.41 0.25 16.72
C GLY A 33 11.42 0.25 18.26
N THR A 34 10.81 -0.74 18.91
CA THR A 34 10.77 -0.86 20.38
C THR A 34 12.17 -0.87 21.01
N ARG A 35 13.17 -1.37 20.28
CA ARG A 35 14.58 -1.43 20.70
C ARG A 35 15.22 -0.06 20.87
N TYR A 36 14.65 0.97 20.26
CA TYR A 36 15.14 2.35 20.30
C TYR A 36 14.21 3.29 21.10
N GLY A 37 13.29 2.72 21.88
CA GLY A 37 12.34 3.47 22.70
C GLY A 37 11.13 4.02 21.92
N PRO A 38 10.34 4.92 22.53
CA PRO A 38 9.06 5.38 21.97
C PRO A 38 9.19 6.06 20.60
N GLN A 39 10.27 6.80 20.40
CA GLN A 39 10.58 7.47 19.13
C GLN A 39 10.86 6.44 18.03
N GLY A 40 11.58 5.36 18.36
CA GLY A 40 11.85 4.25 17.47
C GLY A 40 10.57 3.54 17.02
N VAL A 41 9.60 3.33 17.92
CA VAL A 41 8.30 2.74 17.60
C VAL A 41 7.54 3.59 16.58
N VAL A 42 7.50 4.92 16.78
CA VAL A 42 6.81 5.84 15.87
C VAL A 42 7.49 5.89 14.50
N ILE A 43 8.82 6.03 14.47
CA ILE A 43 9.59 6.12 13.22
C ILE A 43 9.52 4.77 12.48
N GLY A 44 9.76 3.68 13.18
CA GLY A 44 9.68 2.33 12.62
C GLY A 44 8.29 2.02 12.08
N GLY A 45 7.23 2.38 12.82
CA GLY A 45 5.85 2.20 12.38
C GLY A 45 5.50 3.04 11.15
N ALA A 46 5.94 4.31 11.10
CA ALA A 46 5.71 5.17 9.93
C ALA A 46 6.44 4.67 8.69
N LEU A 47 7.71 4.30 8.82
CA LEU A 47 8.51 3.75 7.71
C LEU A 47 7.95 2.40 7.24
N GLY A 48 7.56 1.53 8.18
CA GLY A 48 6.88 0.28 7.89
C GLY A 48 5.57 0.52 7.13
N PHE A 49 4.75 1.46 7.58
CA PHE A 49 3.49 1.80 6.91
C PHE A 49 3.70 2.22 5.45
N ILE A 50 4.61 3.16 5.20
CA ILE A 50 4.88 3.66 3.85
C ILE A 50 5.41 2.53 2.97
N ALA A 51 6.39 1.75 3.44
CA ALA A 51 6.94 0.64 2.67
C ALA A 51 5.88 -0.42 2.35
N GLY A 52 5.08 -0.84 3.33
CA GLY A 52 4.03 -1.83 3.13
C GLY A 52 2.90 -1.33 2.24
N ALA A 53 2.52 -0.06 2.34
CA ALA A 53 1.49 0.52 1.48
C ALA A 53 1.94 0.57 0.02
N LEU A 54 3.22 0.90 -0.22
CA LEU A 54 3.80 0.90 -1.56
C LEU A 54 3.94 -0.53 -2.12
N ILE A 55 4.49 -1.47 -1.34
CA ILE A 55 4.67 -2.85 -1.78
C ILE A 55 3.32 -3.53 -2.04
N GLY A 56 2.37 -3.39 -1.12
CA GLY A 56 1.04 -3.96 -1.29
C GLY A 56 0.30 -3.36 -2.48
N GLY A 57 0.45 -2.06 -2.73
CA GLY A 57 -0.12 -1.43 -3.92
C GLY A 57 0.50 -1.94 -5.24
N ALA A 58 1.81 -2.17 -5.25
CA ALA A 58 2.50 -2.72 -6.42
C ALA A 58 2.14 -4.18 -6.67
N LEU A 59 1.97 -4.98 -5.61
CA LEU A 59 1.51 -6.37 -5.73
C LEU A 59 0.07 -6.45 -6.25
N ASP A 60 -0.85 -5.63 -5.73
CA ASP A 60 -2.22 -5.52 -6.24
C ASP A 60 -2.29 -5.05 -7.70
N GLU A 61 -1.27 -4.31 -8.16
CA GLU A 61 -1.16 -3.87 -9.54
C GLU A 61 -0.68 -5.01 -10.45
N LEU A 62 0.31 -5.80 -10.00
CA LEU A 62 0.87 -6.95 -10.70
C LEU A 62 -0.10 -8.13 -10.80
N ASP A 63 -0.90 -8.42 -9.76
CA ASP A 63 -1.84 -9.55 -9.70
C ASP A 63 -3.02 -9.45 -10.68
N VAL A 64 -3.16 -8.32 -11.36
CA VAL A 64 -4.24 -8.05 -12.33
C VAL A 64 -3.74 -8.12 -13.78
N ILE A 65 -2.44 -8.32 -14.00
CA ILE A 65 -1.83 -8.52 -15.33
C ILE A 65 -1.71 -10.02 -15.60
#